data_AF-A0A2J4G693-F1
#
_entry.id   AF-A0A2J4G693-F1
#
_cell.length_a   1.000
_cell.length_b   1.000
_cell.length_c   1.000
_cell.angle_alpha   90.00
_cell.angle_beta   90.00
_cell.angle_gamma   90.00
#
_symmetry.space_group_name_H-M   'P 1'
#
loop_
_entity.id
_entity.type
_entity.pdbx_description
1 polymer ?
#
loop_
_entity_poly.entity_id
_entity_poly.type
_entity_poly.pdbx_seq_one_letter_code
_entity_poly.pdbx_strand_id
1 'polypeptide(L)'
;MEYWDCPYYVQWTKREKAEREEVKPAPSVSEPVTAPPQQLLVSAEPLAGAPRYAELSSRLESLINRASELSRAWEEYEKAAREVIESWEELRDTLEKELLEIDSSLEAYTSELERIELKHKLGVLDDSQFEELKSELDKKIAEKTAEKEEVRKKLDELDRLVIPHYKRVKAAEVKPEIAKLRLALSKLEQKYREGSISEEAYKSVKTELEAKLKRLEKIREEVEEQ
;
A
#
# COMPACT_ATOMS: atom_id res chain seq x y z
N MET A 1 -14.92 -18.14 10.60
CA MET A 1 -14.79 -19.60 10.75
C MET A 1 -13.89 -19.81 11.95
N GLU A 2 -14.47 -20.24 13.06
CA GLU A 2 -13.77 -20.30 14.35
C GLU A 2 -12.95 -21.59 14.43
N TYR A 3 -11.79 -21.54 15.08
CA TYR A 3 -10.83 -22.65 15.08
C TYR A 3 -11.40 -23.95 15.71
N TRP A 4 -12.37 -23.84 16.62
CA TRP A 4 -13.02 -24.99 17.25
C TRP A 4 -13.99 -25.75 16.33
N ASP A 5 -14.41 -25.17 15.21
CA ASP A 5 -15.26 -25.84 14.20
C ASP A 5 -14.45 -26.62 13.15
N CYS A 6 -13.12 -26.64 13.27
CA CYS A 6 -12.27 -27.40 12.36
C CYS A 6 -12.51 -28.92 12.53
N PRO A 7 -12.88 -29.66 11.46
CA PRO A 7 -13.14 -31.10 11.53
C PRO A 7 -11.96 -31.91 12.11
N TYR A 8 -10.74 -31.45 11.87
CA TYR A 8 -9.52 -32.08 12.37
C TYR A 8 -9.33 -31.89 13.88
N TYR A 9 -9.67 -30.71 14.41
CA TYR A 9 -9.58 -30.39 15.84
C TYR A 9 -10.60 -31.18 16.67
N VAL A 10 -11.82 -31.35 16.14
CA VAL A 10 -12.88 -32.17 16.76
C VAL A 10 -12.50 -33.64 16.79
N GLN A 11 -11.83 -34.16 15.75
CA GLN A 11 -11.36 -35.54 15.72
C GLN A 11 -10.19 -35.78 16.69
N TRP A 12 -9.26 -34.81 16.76
CA TRP A 12 -8.12 -34.87 17.67
C TRP A 12 -8.55 -34.87 19.14
N THR A 13 -9.46 -33.96 19.53
CA THR A 13 -10.00 -33.89 20.90
C THR A 13 -10.79 -35.13 21.29
N LYS A 14 -11.48 -35.79 20.35
CA LYS A 14 -12.14 -37.08 20.60
C LYS A 14 -11.15 -38.21 20.86
N ARG A 15 -10.04 -38.28 20.10
CA ARG A 15 -8.97 -39.26 20.33
C ARG A 15 -8.28 -39.05 21.67
N GLU A 16 -7.94 -37.81 22.01
CA GLU A 16 -7.26 -37.52 23.29
C GLU A 16 -8.13 -37.87 24.50
N LYS A 17 -9.45 -37.68 24.41
CA LYS A 17 -10.39 -38.12 25.46
C LYS A 17 -10.48 -39.65 25.58
N ALA A 18 -10.52 -40.37 24.46
CA ALA A 18 -10.56 -41.84 24.48
C ALA A 18 -9.27 -42.44 25.07
N GLU A 19 -8.12 -41.86 24.72
CA GLU A 19 -6.80 -42.28 25.23
C GLU A 19 -6.63 -41.97 26.73
N ARG A 20 -7.26 -40.90 27.23
CA ARG A 20 -7.33 -40.59 28.67
C ARG A 20 -8.35 -41.43 29.45
N GLU A 21 -9.40 -41.94 28.80
CA GLU A 21 -10.40 -42.79 29.45
C GLU A 21 -9.97 -44.27 29.55
N GLU A 22 -9.07 -44.75 28.68
CA GLU A 22 -8.48 -46.10 28.80
C GLU A 22 -7.42 -46.23 29.90
N VAL A 23 -6.95 -45.12 30.48
CA VAL A 23 -5.97 -45.12 31.58
C VAL A 23 -6.63 -44.71 32.91
N LYS A 24 -7.44 -45.60 33.48
CA LYS A 24 -7.79 -45.57 34.92
C LYS A 24 -7.34 -46.86 35.61
N PRO A 25 -6.53 -46.78 36.69
CA PRO A 25 -6.02 -47.97 37.37
C PRO A 25 -6.92 -48.39 38.55
N ALA A 26 -7.04 -49.70 38.78
CA ALA A 26 -7.49 -50.31 40.03
C ALA A 26 -6.97 -51.77 40.12
N PRO A 27 -6.75 -52.33 41.33
CA PRO A 27 -5.45 -52.92 41.69
C PRO A 27 -5.40 -54.44 41.97
N SER A 28 -4.16 -54.96 41.92
CA SER A 28 -3.55 -56.09 42.65
C SER A 28 -4.12 -57.51 42.50
N VAL A 29 -3.27 -58.48 42.09
CA VAL A 29 -2.62 -59.49 42.98
C VAL A 29 -1.82 -60.54 42.16
N SER A 30 -0.55 -60.75 42.58
CA SER A 30 0.37 -61.91 42.45
C SER A 30 0.71 -62.58 41.10
N GLU A 31 2.00 -62.52 40.75
CA GLU A 31 2.78 -63.41 39.84
C GLU A 31 3.04 -64.83 40.42
N PRO A 32 3.75 -65.80 39.77
CA PRO A 32 4.27 -65.89 38.37
C PRO A 32 4.06 -67.30 37.71
N VAL A 33 4.70 -67.51 36.54
CA VAL A 33 5.10 -68.82 35.91
C VAL A 33 4.03 -69.38 34.95
N THR A 34 4.20 -69.61 33.64
CA THR A 34 5.32 -70.01 32.78
C THR A 34 4.92 -69.73 31.32
N ALA A 35 5.83 -69.26 30.46
CA ALA A 35 5.60 -69.22 29.01
C ALA A 35 6.49 -70.25 28.29
N PRO A 36 5.96 -70.95 27.28
CA PRO A 36 6.74 -71.36 26.11
C PRO A 36 6.44 -70.44 24.91
N PRO A 37 7.41 -70.23 24.01
CA PRO A 37 7.49 -69.07 23.14
C PRO A 37 6.56 -69.16 21.94
N GLN A 38 5.61 -68.23 21.83
CA GLN A 38 5.00 -67.93 20.53
C GLN A 38 5.97 -67.06 19.74
N GLN A 39 6.51 -67.62 18.67
CA GLN A 39 7.24 -66.89 17.64
C GLN A 39 6.30 -65.84 17.03
N LEU A 40 6.35 -64.61 17.53
CA LEU A 40 5.81 -63.47 16.82
C LEU A 40 6.75 -63.20 15.64
N LEU A 41 6.35 -63.73 14.47
CA LEU A 41 6.74 -63.20 13.18
C LEU A 41 6.32 -61.72 13.15
N VAL A 42 7.19 -60.83 13.61
CA VAL A 42 7.11 -59.42 13.29
C VAL A 42 7.51 -59.32 11.81
N SER A 43 6.52 -59.52 10.94
CA SER A 43 6.58 -59.00 9.59
C SER A 43 6.68 -57.48 9.74
N ALA A 44 7.91 -56.97 9.65
CA ALA A 44 8.14 -55.55 9.48
C ALA A 44 7.60 -55.19 8.09
N GLU A 45 6.36 -54.70 8.04
CA GLU A 45 5.91 -53.95 6.88
C GLU A 45 6.88 -52.77 6.70
N PRO A 46 7.49 -52.60 5.52
CA PRO A 46 8.40 -51.50 5.29
C PRO A 46 7.59 -50.20 5.34
N LEU A 47 8.13 -49.19 6.04
CA LEU A 47 7.58 -47.83 6.13
C LEU A 47 7.24 -47.29 4.73
N ALA A 48 5.98 -47.46 4.32
CA ALA A 48 5.42 -46.91 3.08
C ALA A 48 5.10 -45.40 3.21
N GLY A 49 5.91 -44.65 3.97
CA GLY A 49 5.74 -43.21 4.22
C GLY A 49 6.73 -42.30 3.48
N ALA A 50 7.88 -42.83 3.07
CA ALA A 50 8.96 -42.08 2.43
C ALA A 50 8.61 -41.40 1.08
N PRO A 51 7.90 -42.05 0.12
CA PRO A 51 7.64 -41.43 -1.18
C PRO A 51 6.65 -40.26 -1.08
N ARG A 52 5.69 -40.34 -0.15
CA ARG A 52 4.68 -39.29 0.06
C ARG A 52 5.27 -38.04 0.71
N TYR A 53 6.17 -38.20 1.68
CA TYR A 53 6.84 -37.07 2.31
C TYR A 53 7.81 -36.39 1.33
N ALA A 54 8.60 -37.16 0.56
CA ALA A 54 9.51 -36.61 -0.43
C ALA A 54 8.79 -35.78 -1.51
N GLU A 55 7.64 -36.25 -2.00
CA GLU A 55 6.82 -35.49 -2.95
C GLU A 55 6.26 -34.20 -2.34
N LEU A 56 5.79 -34.25 -1.09
CA LEU A 56 5.30 -33.06 -0.37
C LEU A 56 6.43 -32.05 -0.12
N SER A 57 7.62 -32.51 0.27
CA SER A 57 8.78 -31.65 0.47
C SER A 57 9.22 -30.97 -0.83
N SER A 58 9.25 -31.69 -1.95
CA SER A 58 9.56 -31.10 -3.26
C SER A 58 8.52 -30.04 -3.68
N ARG A 59 7.22 -30.30 -3.45
CA ARG A 59 6.16 -29.31 -3.69
C ARG A 59 6.31 -28.08 -2.79
N LEU A 60 6.68 -28.28 -1.53
CA LEU A 60 6.90 -27.20 -0.57
C LEU A 60 8.09 -26.34 -0.98
N GLU A 61 9.22 -26.95 -1.32
CA GLU A 61 10.41 -26.25 -1.82
C GLU A 61 10.10 -25.46 -3.09
N SER A 62 9.38 -26.06 -4.03
CA SER A 62 8.93 -25.36 -5.25
C SER A 62 8.06 -24.14 -4.92
N LEU A 63 7.14 -24.26 -3.96
CA LEU A 63 6.28 -23.15 -3.55
C LEU A 63 7.08 -22.05 -2.83
N ILE A 64 8.02 -22.42 -1.95
CA ILE A 64 8.93 -21.47 -1.27
C ILE A 64 9.73 -20.67 -2.31
N ASN A 65 10.33 -21.34 -3.29
CA ASN A 65 11.10 -20.69 -4.34
C ASN A 65 10.24 -19.70 -5.14
N ARG A 66 9.03 -20.12 -5.55
CA ARG A 66 8.08 -19.23 -6.26
C ARG A 66 7.65 -18.04 -5.40
N ALA A 67 7.47 -18.23 -4.10
CA ALA A 67 7.15 -17.14 -3.18
C ALA A 67 8.32 -16.14 -3.05
N SER A 68 9.56 -16.64 -2.97
CA SER A 68 10.76 -15.80 -2.98
C SER A 68 10.94 -15.02 -4.28
N GLU A 69 10.67 -15.64 -5.43
CA GLU A 69 10.67 -14.96 -6.74
C GLU A 69 9.63 -13.83 -6.78
N LEU A 70 8.43 -14.06 -6.25
CA LEU A 70 7.38 -13.05 -6.15
C LEU A 70 7.80 -11.87 -5.27
N SER A 71 8.42 -12.15 -4.11
CA SER A 71 8.96 -11.09 -3.24
C SER A 71 10.00 -10.24 -3.96
N ARG A 72 10.93 -10.86 -4.68
CA ARG A 72 11.95 -10.14 -5.45
C ARG A 72 11.32 -9.29 -6.56
N ALA A 73 10.37 -9.85 -7.32
CA ALA A 73 9.67 -9.10 -8.36
C ALA A 73 8.89 -7.91 -7.79
N TRP A 74 8.32 -8.06 -6.59
CA TRP A 74 7.67 -6.96 -5.89
C TRP A 74 8.67 -5.86 -5.47
N GLU A 75 9.82 -6.23 -4.91
CA GLU A 75 10.86 -5.25 -4.53
C GLU A 75 11.38 -4.47 -5.74
N GLU A 76 11.64 -5.15 -6.86
CA GLU A 76 12.05 -4.53 -8.11
C GLU A 76 10.97 -3.58 -8.66
N TYR A 77 9.70 -3.99 -8.62
CA TYR A 77 8.56 -3.16 -8.98
C TYR A 77 8.43 -1.92 -8.07
N GLU A 78 8.51 -2.09 -6.75
CA GLU A 78 8.37 -1.02 -5.77
C GLU A 78 9.46 0.05 -5.96
N LYS A 79 10.69 -0.39 -6.20
CA LYS A 79 11.81 0.51 -6.49
C LYS A 79 11.57 1.30 -7.78
N ALA A 80 11.23 0.62 -8.88
CA ALA A 80 10.98 1.28 -10.15
C ALA A 80 9.77 2.23 -10.07
N ALA A 81 8.72 1.84 -9.38
CA ALA A 81 7.54 2.66 -9.16
C ALA A 81 7.88 3.93 -8.35
N ARG A 82 8.71 3.83 -7.30
CA ARG A 82 9.17 5.00 -6.54
C ARG A 82 9.95 5.99 -7.40
N GLU A 83 10.89 5.50 -8.21
CA GLU A 83 11.68 6.36 -9.11
C GLU A 83 10.77 7.12 -10.10
N VAL A 84 9.75 6.44 -10.65
CA VAL A 84 8.75 7.06 -11.54
C VAL A 84 7.88 8.06 -10.80
N ILE A 85 7.43 7.73 -9.58
CA ILE A 85 6.60 8.63 -8.76
C ILE A 85 7.36 9.90 -8.39
N GLU A 86 8.61 9.79 -7.93
CA GLU A 86 9.45 10.94 -7.58
C GLU A 86 9.64 11.85 -8.80
N SER A 87 10.00 11.26 -9.95
CA SER A 87 10.15 12.01 -11.21
C SER A 87 8.85 12.67 -11.66
N TRP A 88 7.71 12.01 -11.46
CA TRP A 88 6.38 12.53 -11.77
C TRP A 88 6.00 13.70 -10.87
N GLU A 89 6.24 13.61 -9.56
CA GLU A 89 5.98 14.71 -8.61
C GLU A 89 6.79 15.96 -8.97
N GLU A 90 8.09 15.80 -9.24
CA GLU A 90 8.98 16.91 -9.66
C GLU A 90 8.52 17.55 -10.98
N LEU A 91 8.17 16.72 -11.96
CA LEU A 91 7.72 17.19 -13.26
C LEU A 91 6.36 17.87 -13.17
N ARG A 92 5.40 17.31 -12.41
CA ARG A 92 4.08 17.90 -12.20
C ARG A 92 4.21 19.28 -11.58
N ASP A 93 4.98 19.43 -10.51
CA ASP A 93 5.20 20.72 -9.85
C ASP A 93 5.83 21.76 -10.79
N THR A 94 6.65 21.30 -11.74
CA THR A 94 7.24 22.16 -12.77
C THR A 94 6.19 22.56 -13.82
N LEU A 95 5.42 21.59 -14.34
CA LEU A 95 4.37 21.84 -15.32
C LEU A 95 3.23 22.71 -14.77
N GLU A 96 2.89 22.58 -13.50
CA GLU A 96 1.91 23.44 -12.83
C GLU A 96 2.38 24.91 -12.79
N LYS A 97 3.68 25.15 -12.54
CA LYS A 97 4.24 26.50 -12.60
C LYS A 97 4.21 27.07 -14.01
N GLU A 98 4.61 26.27 -15.00
CA GLU A 98 4.54 26.67 -16.41
C GLU A 98 3.11 27.01 -16.84
N LEU A 99 2.11 26.23 -16.40
CA LEU A 99 0.70 26.53 -16.65
C LEU A 99 0.27 27.87 -16.04
N LEU A 100 0.73 28.20 -14.83
CA LEU A 100 0.48 29.50 -14.21
C LEU A 100 1.14 30.65 -14.98
N GLU A 101 2.35 30.44 -15.50
CA GLU A 101 3.05 31.43 -16.34
C GLU A 101 2.33 31.66 -17.68
N ILE A 102 1.84 30.59 -18.31
CA ILE A 102 1.02 30.67 -19.52
C ILE A 102 -0.29 31.41 -19.23
N ASP A 103 -0.94 31.13 -18.10
CA ASP A 103 -2.16 31.81 -17.67
C ASP A 103 -1.94 33.31 -17.46
N SER A 104 -0.86 33.68 -16.77
CA SER A 104 -0.48 35.09 -16.61
C SER A 104 -0.20 35.78 -17.95
N SER A 105 0.45 35.08 -18.88
CA SER A 105 0.71 35.60 -20.23
C SER A 105 -0.57 35.81 -21.03
N LEU A 106 -1.52 34.87 -20.95
CA LEU A 106 -2.83 34.98 -21.60
C LEU A 106 -3.64 36.15 -21.03
N GLU A 107 -3.65 36.33 -19.70
CA GLU A 107 -4.30 37.46 -19.05
C GLU A 107 -3.69 38.80 -19.50
N ALA A 108 -2.35 38.87 -19.61
CA ALA A 108 -1.66 40.06 -20.08
C ALA A 108 -2.01 40.40 -21.53
N TYR A 109 -2.03 39.42 -22.44
CA TYR A 109 -2.41 39.64 -23.84
C TYR A 109 -3.88 40.02 -23.98
N THR A 110 -4.77 39.41 -23.19
CA THR A 110 -6.21 39.73 -23.20
C THR A 110 -6.44 41.15 -22.69
N SER A 111 -5.77 41.56 -21.61
CA SER A 111 -5.85 42.93 -21.08
C SER A 111 -5.30 43.96 -22.07
N GLU A 112 -4.23 43.61 -22.80
CA GLU A 112 -3.67 44.47 -23.84
C GLU A 112 -4.62 44.60 -25.04
N LEU A 113 -5.31 43.52 -25.42
CA LEU A 113 -6.34 43.54 -26.46
C LEU A 113 -7.46 44.52 -26.08
N GLU A 114 -7.99 44.42 -24.85
CA GLU A 114 -9.02 45.32 -24.33
C GLU A 114 -8.56 46.79 -24.34
N ARG A 115 -7.29 47.03 -24.00
CA ARG A 115 -6.70 48.37 -24.02
C ARG A 115 -6.64 48.94 -25.43
N ILE A 116 -6.27 48.12 -26.42
CA ILE A 116 -6.19 48.52 -27.83
C ILE A 116 -7.58 48.80 -28.39
N GLU A 117 -8.58 47.96 -28.06
CA GLU A 117 -9.98 48.22 -28.40
C GLU A 117 -10.49 49.53 -27.81
N LEU A 118 -10.13 49.86 -26.57
CA LEU A 118 -10.51 51.12 -25.95
C LEU A 118 -9.88 52.32 -26.67
N LYS A 119 -8.59 52.24 -27.03
CA LYS A 119 -7.89 53.29 -27.77
C LYS A 119 -8.48 53.53 -29.16
N HIS A 120 -8.88 52.46 -29.84
CA HIS A 120 -9.59 52.55 -31.12
C HIS A 120 -10.96 53.23 -30.95
N LYS A 121 -11.75 52.83 -29.95
CA LYS A 121 -13.04 53.47 -29.61
C LYS A 121 -12.90 54.97 -29.29
N LEU A 122 -11.77 55.37 -28.71
CA LEU A 122 -11.45 56.77 -28.41
C LEU A 122 -10.89 57.55 -29.61
N GLY A 123 -10.72 56.91 -30.77
CA GLY A 123 -10.18 57.51 -31.99
C GLY A 123 -8.67 57.79 -31.93
N VAL A 124 -7.94 57.15 -31.02
CA VAL A 124 -6.49 57.32 -30.86
C VAL A 124 -5.72 56.47 -31.88
N LEU A 125 -6.29 55.33 -32.28
CA LEU A 125 -5.75 54.42 -33.28
C LEU A 125 -6.59 54.51 -34.55
N ASP A 126 -5.93 54.46 -35.71
CA ASP A 126 -6.64 54.26 -36.97
C ASP A 126 -7.05 52.79 -37.16
N ASP A 127 -7.99 52.54 -38.07
CA ASP A 127 -8.53 51.20 -38.33
C ASP A 127 -7.46 50.21 -38.80
N SER A 128 -6.44 50.67 -39.54
CA SER A 128 -5.39 49.78 -40.06
C SER A 128 -4.43 49.33 -38.94
N GLN A 129 -4.03 50.25 -38.08
CA GLN A 129 -3.17 50.02 -36.92
C GLN A 129 -3.88 49.14 -35.91
N PHE A 130 -5.18 49.37 -35.70
CA PHE A 130 -6.00 48.56 -34.82
C PHE A 130 -6.06 47.10 -35.29
N GLU A 131 -6.39 46.86 -36.57
CA GLU A 131 -6.49 45.49 -37.10
C GLU A 131 -5.13 44.76 -37.11
N GLU A 132 -4.04 45.46 -37.40
CA GLU A 132 -2.69 44.88 -37.34
C GLU A 132 -2.35 44.43 -35.91
N LEU A 133 -2.48 45.32 -34.93
CA LEU A 133 -2.22 45.04 -33.51
C LEU A 133 -3.12 43.94 -32.95
N LYS A 134 -4.41 43.98 -33.31
CA LYS A 134 -5.39 42.97 -32.91
C LYS A 134 -5.01 41.60 -33.47
N SER A 135 -4.70 41.51 -34.76
CA SER A 135 -4.30 40.26 -35.39
C SER A 135 -3.03 39.67 -34.76
N GLU A 136 -2.07 40.51 -34.37
CA GLU A 136 -0.87 40.04 -33.67
C GLU A 136 -1.17 39.47 -32.28
N LEU A 137 -2.03 40.15 -31.51
CA LEU A 137 -2.43 39.69 -30.17
C LEU A 137 -3.28 38.43 -30.24
N ASP A 138 -4.26 38.36 -31.14
CA ASP A 138 -5.09 37.18 -31.35
C ASP A 138 -4.22 35.97 -31.71
N LYS A 139 -3.18 36.16 -32.54
CA LYS A 139 -2.22 35.11 -32.87
C LYS A 139 -1.44 34.64 -31.63
N LYS A 140 -0.92 35.56 -30.81
CA LYS A 140 -0.20 35.22 -29.57
C LYS A 140 -1.10 34.51 -28.55
N ILE A 141 -2.35 34.95 -28.42
CA ILE A 141 -3.36 34.31 -27.57
C ILE A 141 -3.64 32.89 -28.05
N ALA A 142 -3.82 32.69 -29.37
CA ALA A 142 -4.06 31.38 -29.95
C ALA A 142 -2.86 30.44 -29.73
N GLU A 143 -1.64 30.91 -29.94
CA GLU A 143 -0.40 30.16 -29.70
C GLU A 143 -0.29 29.72 -28.23
N LYS A 144 -0.45 30.65 -27.28
CA LYS A 144 -0.39 30.33 -25.85
C LYS A 144 -1.51 29.42 -25.37
N THR A 145 -2.71 29.56 -25.94
CA THR A 145 -3.84 28.67 -25.63
C THR A 145 -3.56 27.26 -26.13
N ALA A 146 -2.99 27.10 -27.33
CA ALA A 146 -2.62 25.79 -27.85
C ALA A 146 -1.53 25.12 -26.99
N GLU A 147 -0.52 25.89 -26.58
CA GLU A 147 0.54 25.42 -25.68
C GLU A 147 -0.04 24.93 -24.34
N LYS A 148 -0.93 25.71 -23.73
CA LYS A 148 -1.63 25.34 -22.49
C LYS A 148 -2.37 24.02 -22.60
N GLU A 149 -3.13 23.84 -23.67
CA GLU A 149 -3.92 22.61 -23.88
C GLU A 149 -3.03 21.40 -24.16
N GLU A 150 -1.91 21.58 -24.87
CA GLU A 150 -0.93 20.51 -25.08
C GLU A 150 -0.29 20.06 -23.76
N VAL A 151 0.13 21.01 -22.91
CA VAL A 151 0.71 20.73 -21.59
C VAL A 151 -0.28 19.98 -20.71
N ARG A 152 -1.52 20.47 -20.62
CA ARG A 152 -2.60 19.81 -19.84
C ARG A 152 -2.86 18.40 -20.31
N LYS A 153 -2.98 18.20 -21.62
CA LYS A 153 -3.23 16.87 -22.18
C LYS A 153 -2.13 15.87 -21.84
N LYS A 154 -0.86 16.29 -21.93
CA LYS A 154 0.29 15.44 -21.58
C LYS A 154 0.34 15.15 -20.08
N LEU A 155 0.02 16.14 -19.24
CA LEU A 155 -0.06 15.95 -17.80
C LEU A 155 -1.15 14.95 -17.44
N ASP A 156 -2.35 15.08 -18.00
CA ASP A 156 -3.46 14.14 -17.79
C ASP A 156 -3.10 12.71 -18.24
N GLU A 157 -2.37 12.57 -19.35
CA GLU A 157 -1.89 11.27 -19.83
C GLU A 157 -0.87 10.65 -18.86
N LEU A 158 0.07 11.45 -18.36
CA LEU A 158 1.05 11.02 -17.38
C LEU A 158 0.37 10.61 -16.06
N ASP A 159 -0.57 11.41 -15.57
CA ASP A 159 -1.33 11.15 -14.35
C ASP A 159 -2.08 9.82 -14.43
N ARG A 160 -2.76 9.55 -15.57
CA ARG A 160 -3.45 8.28 -15.81
C ARG A 160 -2.54 7.06 -15.70
N LEU A 161 -1.27 7.20 -16.10
CA LEU A 161 -0.28 6.13 -16.05
C LEU A 161 0.33 5.98 -14.64
N VAL A 162 0.65 7.08 -13.95
CA VAL A 162 1.40 7.06 -12.69
C VAL A 162 0.51 6.85 -11.47
N ILE A 163 -0.69 7.45 -11.42
CA ILE A 163 -1.59 7.39 -10.26
C ILE A 163 -1.87 5.95 -9.78
N PRO A 164 -2.12 4.95 -10.64
CA PRO A 164 -2.31 3.57 -10.18
C PRO A 164 -1.09 3.00 -9.44
N HIS A 165 0.12 3.36 -9.87
CA HIS A 165 1.36 2.93 -9.22
C HIS A 165 1.58 3.66 -7.90
N TYR A 166 1.32 4.98 -7.89
CA TYR A 166 1.31 5.79 -6.68
C TYR A 166 0.43 5.17 -5.59
N LYS A 167 -0.83 4.85 -5.92
CA LYS A 167 -1.76 4.23 -4.98
C LYS A 167 -1.27 2.89 -4.47
N ARG A 168 -0.71 2.03 -5.33
CA ARG A 168 -0.19 0.70 -4.92
C ARG A 168 0.96 0.82 -3.94
N VAL A 169 1.95 1.67 -4.24
CA VAL A 169 3.14 1.85 -3.39
C VAL A 169 2.75 2.54 -2.09
N LYS A 170 1.96 3.63 -2.14
CA LYS A 170 1.51 4.34 -0.94
C LYS A 170 0.62 3.49 -0.05
N ALA A 171 -0.29 2.69 -0.61
CA ALA A 171 -1.10 1.77 0.20
C ALA A 171 -0.24 0.71 0.90
N ALA A 172 0.84 0.24 0.26
CA ALA A 172 1.79 -0.69 0.86
C ALA A 172 2.64 -0.05 1.97
N GLU A 173 2.94 1.26 1.88
CA GLU A 173 3.69 2.01 2.90
C GLU A 173 2.80 2.45 4.10
N VAL A 174 1.63 3.00 3.81
CA VAL A 174 0.78 3.68 4.79
C VAL A 174 0.09 2.70 5.75
N LYS A 175 -0.40 1.55 5.25
CA LYS A 175 -1.09 0.54 6.06
C LYS A 175 -0.22 -0.03 7.20
N PRO A 176 1.01 -0.51 6.95
CA PRO A 176 1.86 -1.02 8.03
C PRO A 176 2.30 0.09 8.99
N GLU A 177 2.52 1.31 8.51
CA GLU A 177 2.94 2.42 9.37
C GLU A 177 1.82 2.87 10.32
N ILE A 178 0.57 2.95 9.85
CA ILE A 178 -0.61 3.16 10.70
C ILE A 178 -0.70 2.06 11.78
N ALA A 179 -0.49 0.80 11.40
CA ALA A 179 -0.54 -0.31 12.36
C ALA A 179 0.57 -0.19 13.42
N LYS A 180 1.80 0.19 13.03
CA LYS A 180 2.91 0.44 13.96
C LYS A 180 2.60 1.59 14.92
N LEU A 181 2.05 2.70 14.42
CA LEU A 181 1.68 3.85 15.26
C LEU A 181 0.57 3.50 16.26
N ARG A 182 -0.45 2.74 15.86
CA ARG A 182 -1.49 2.24 16.78
C ARG A 182 -0.92 1.32 17.85
N LEU A 183 0.01 0.43 17.47
CA LEU A 183 0.72 -0.41 18.42
C LEU A 183 1.59 0.41 19.39
N ALA A 184 2.28 1.44 18.89
CA ALA A 184 3.09 2.35 19.70
C ALA A 184 2.23 3.13 20.70
N LEU A 185 1.05 3.61 20.27
CA LEU A 185 0.06 4.25 21.15
C LEU A 185 -0.43 3.30 22.23
N SER A 186 -0.79 2.06 21.88
CA SER A 186 -1.23 1.04 22.85
C SER A 186 -0.13 0.75 23.89
N LYS A 187 1.13 0.62 23.46
CA LYS A 187 2.29 0.45 24.36
C LYS A 187 2.51 1.67 25.25
N LEU A 188 2.32 2.88 24.72
CA LEU A 188 2.44 4.12 25.49
C LEU A 188 1.36 4.20 26.57
N GLU A 189 0.11 3.86 26.25
CA GLU A 189 -0.99 3.79 27.21
C GLU A 189 -0.73 2.76 28.30
N GLN A 190 -0.22 1.58 27.93
CA GLN A 190 0.14 0.55 28.88
C GLN A 190 1.22 1.05 29.86
N LYS A 191 2.30 1.66 29.35
CA LYS A 191 3.37 2.23 30.19
C LYS A 191 2.88 3.33 31.12
N TYR A 192 1.92 4.15 30.68
CA TYR A 192 1.30 5.17 31.53
C TYR A 192 0.46 4.54 32.65
N ARG A 193 -0.36 3.52 32.34
CA ARG A 193 -1.15 2.78 33.35
C ARG A 193 -0.26 2.06 34.36
N GLU A 194 0.88 1.55 33.92
CA GLU A 194 1.91 0.92 34.77
C GLU A 194 2.70 1.95 35.60
N GLY A 195 2.44 3.25 35.45
CA GLY A 195 3.13 4.32 36.18
C GLY A 195 4.59 4.54 35.75
N SER A 196 5.00 3.93 34.62
CA SER A 196 6.39 3.96 34.14
C SER A 196 6.79 5.26 33.44
N ILE A 197 5.84 6.14 33.16
CA ILE A 197 6.06 7.44 32.50
C ILE A 197 5.23 8.54 33.18
N SER A 198 5.77 9.75 33.22
CA SER A 198 5.07 10.92 33.75
C SER A 198 3.91 11.33 32.85
N GLU A 199 2.91 12.01 33.42
CA GLU A 199 1.74 12.49 32.67
C GLU A 199 2.12 13.49 31.57
N GLU A 200 3.12 14.35 31.81
CA GLU A 200 3.63 15.29 30.81
C GLU A 200 4.29 14.57 29.63
N ALA A 201 5.14 13.57 29.91
CA ALA A 201 5.79 12.77 28.87
C ALA A 201 4.76 11.94 28.07
N TYR A 202 3.76 11.37 28.75
CA TYR A 202 2.65 10.67 28.12
C TYR A 202 1.88 11.58 27.17
N LYS A 203 1.47 12.77 27.63
CA LYS A 203 0.71 13.73 26.80
C LYS A 203 1.51 14.19 25.59
N SER A 204 2.79 14.53 25.77
CA SER A 204 3.65 14.99 24.66
C SER A 204 3.84 13.93 23.58
N VAL A 205 4.14 12.69 23.97
CA VAL A 205 4.36 11.60 23.01
C VAL A 205 3.04 11.17 22.36
N LYS A 206 1.95 11.18 23.11
CA LYS A 206 0.61 10.87 22.59
C LYS A 206 0.18 11.86 21.51
N THR A 207 0.33 13.16 21.74
CA THR A 207 -0.06 14.18 20.74
C THR A 207 0.77 14.07 19.47
N GLU A 208 2.07 13.78 19.56
CA GLU A 208 2.92 13.56 18.39
C GLU A 208 2.51 12.30 17.60
N LEU A 209 2.25 11.18 18.28
CA LEU A 209 1.82 9.95 17.65
C LEU A 209 0.44 10.08 17.01
N GLU A 210 -0.51 10.74 17.68
CA GLU A 210 -1.85 11.02 17.14
C GLU A 210 -1.80 11.98 15.95
N ALA A 211 -0.95 13.01 15.98
CA ALA A 211 -0.76 13.91 14.86
C ALA A 211 -0.19 13.19 13.63
N LYS A 212 0.80 12.30 13.83
CA LYS A 212 1.35 11.45 12.76
C LYS A 212 0.31 10.46 12.24
N LEU A 213 -0.45 9.83 13.12
CA LEU A 213 -1.52 8.89 12.75
C LEU A 213 -2.59 9.59 11.90
N LYS A 214 -3.06 10.77 12.33
CA LYS A 214 -4.07 11.55 11.61
C LYS A 214 -3.60 11.97 10.21
N ARG A 215 -2.32 12.32 10.06
CA ARG A 215 -1.74 12.64 8.74
C ARG A 215 -1.74 11.43 7.81
N LEU A 216 -1.31 10.26 8.31
CA LEU A 216 -1.29 9.03 7.52
C LEU A 216 -2.70 8.52 7.19
N GLU A 217 -3.66 8.70 8.09
CA GLU A 217 -5.07 8.36 7.84
C GLU A 217 -5.67 9.25 6.73
N LYS A 218 -5.34 10.55 6.71
CA LYS A 218 -5.72 11.45 5.61
C LYS A 218 -5.12 11.02 4.27
N ILE A 219 -3.84 10.66 4.25
CA ILE A 219 -3.18 10.16 3.03
C ILE A 219 -3.82 8.84 2.58
N ARG A 220 -4.24 7.97 3.52
CA ARG A 220 -4.96 6.73 3.19
C ARG A 220 -6.30 7.03 2.52
N GLU A 221 -7.06 7.98 3.06
CA GLU A 221 -8.33 8.43 2.49
C GLU A 221 -8.15 9.04 1.09
N GLU A 222 -7.14 9.89 0.90
CA GLU A 222 -6.83 10.49 -0.41
C GLU A 222 -6.43 9.44 -1.47
N VAL A 223 -5.69 8.41 -1.06
CA VAL A 223 -5.33 7.26 -1.91
C VAL A 223 -6.54 6.36 -2.24
N GLU A 224 -7.55 6.32 -1.37
CA GLU A 224 -8.77 5.51 -1.51
C GLU A 224 -9.90 6.25 -2.26
N GLU A 225 -9.95 7.58 -2.22
CA GLU A 225 -11.02 8.42 -2.84
C GLU A 225 -10.72 8.94 -4.25
N GLN A 226 -9.46 9.10 -4.63
CA GLN A 226 -9.06 9.45 -6.02
C GLN A 226 -8.99 8.21 -6.91
#